data_AF-A0A9D3ZZG8-F1
#
_entry.id   AF-A0A9D3ZZG8-F1
#
_cell.length_a   1.000
_cell.length_b   1.000
_cell.length_c   1.000
_cell.angle_alpha   90.00
_cell.angle_beta   90.00
_cell.angle_gamma   90.00
#
_symmetry.space_group_name_H-M   'P 1'
#
loop_
_entity.id
_entity.type
_entity.pdbx_description
1 polymer ?
#
loop_
_entity_poly.entity_id
_entity_poly.type
_entity_poly.pdbx_seq_one_letter_code
_entity_poly.pdbx_strand_id
1 'polypeptide(L)'
;MAEHVKHVLGDQTIHGCFPNFGVGRLKGFVSTTTIFIFFFFLLAIAALLNWMDIGIPLGQARSSEIHHESVEFPFNCSNLVNYPSLIVFALLCCGRGEVNIKPWEETLRAIKKGNERIKWEKREPYAYWKGNPLVSRERRLSFMKCNLSAKHDWNVRLYKQDWGQEIQGGFKHSKLEDQCTHRYKIYIEGVTWSVSEKYILACDSMTLMIQPKYYDFFSRSMVPMQHFWPIRRKNRCKHLKFAVEWGNNHPHEAEAIGKAGSKFIEEALTMRNVYDYMFHLLNEYSKLLKFKPTIPPNAQKLCSETTEQGLWKEFMVQSMVKSPSDKPPCALPPPFEPQAIQTSLDAKENKTRQTETWETEYWKKLKHKKH
;
A
#
# COMPACT_ATOMS: atom_id res chain seq x y z
N MET A 1 -5.75 18.36 -54.06
CA MET A 1 -7.05 18.97 -53.72
C MET A 1 -7.90 17.85 -53.12
N ALA A 2 -8.47 17.91 -51.92
CA ALA A 2 -8.90 19.03 -51.09
C ALA A 2 -8.67 18.66 -49.60
N GLU A 3 -8.06 19.55 -48.83
CA GLU A 3 -8.69 20.44 -47.82
C GLU A 3 -8.81 19.82 -46.42
N HIS A 4 -7.84 20.20 -45.58
CA HIS A 4 -7.89 20.11 -44.14
C HIS A 4 -8.80 21.21 -43.59
N VAL A 5 -9.91 20.82 -42.96
CA VAL A 5 -10.73 21.72 -42.16
C VAL A 5 -10.04 21.96 -40.81
N LYS A 6 -9.55 23.18 -40.64
CA LYS A 6 -9.18 23.76 -39.34
C LYS A 6 -10.43 23.89 -38.48
N HIS A 7 -10.43 23.31 -37.28
CA HIS A 7 -11.26 23.82 -36.21
C HIS A 7 -10.44 24.79 -35.36
N VAL A 8 -10.80 26.07 -35.50
CA VAL A 8 -10.42 27.17 -34.61
C VAL A 8 -11.28 27.06 -33.35
N LEU A 9 -10.64 26.94 -32.19
CA LEU A 9 -11.19 27.18 -30.85
C LEU A 9 -10.06 27.98 -30.16
N GLY A 10 -10.10 29.31 -30.11
CA GLY A 10 -11.07 30.09 -29.36
C GLY A 10 -10.38 30.48 -28.05
N ASP A 11 -9.87 31.71 -27.98
CA ASP A 11 -9.21 32.28 -26.80
C ASP A 11 -10.05 32.06 -25.54
N GLN A 12 -9.55 31.25 -24.61
CA GLN A 12 -10.03 31.23 -23.24
C GLN A 12 -8.97 31.82 -22.33
N THR A 13 -9.28 33.02 -21.86
CA THR A 13 -8.53 33.80 -20.89
C THR A 13 -8.58 33.07 -19.54
N ILE A 14 -7.44 32.56 -19.07
CA ILE A 14 -7.34 31.85 -17.78
C ILE A 14 -7.06 32.88 -16.68
N HIS A 15 -7.98 33.02 -15.74
CA HIS A 15 -7.81 33.83 -14.54
C HIS A 15 -6.99 33.09 -13.48
N GLY A 16 -5.89 33.73 -13.03
CA GLY A 16 -5.23 33.56 -11.73
C GLY A 16 -4.96 32.14 -11.20
N CYS A 17 -3.80 31.57 -11.54
CA CYS A 17 -3.20 30.44 -10.80
C CYS A 17 -1.88 30.90 -10.11
N PHE A 18 -1.49 30.31 -8.98
CA PHE A 18 -0.29 30.70 -8.21
C PHE A 18 1.00 30.72 -9.06
N PRO A 19 1.95 31.65 -8.82
CA PRO A 19 3.10 31.90 -9.71
C PRO A 19 4.26 30.90 -9.59
N ASN A 20 4.27 30.00 -8.60
CA ASN A 20 5.50 29.34 -8.12
C ASN A 20 5.66 27.85 -8.46
N PHE A 21 4.82 27.26 -9.32
CA PHE A 21 4.88 25.82 -9.59
C PHE A 21 4.57 25.47 -11.05
N GLY A 22 5.37 24.57 -11.64
CA GLY A 22 5.21 24.06 -13.01
C GLY A 22 5.80 22.66 -13.17
N VAL A 23 5.17 21.81 -13.97
CA VAL A 23 5.62 20.43 -14.22
C VAL A 23 6.26 20.35 -15.62
N GLY A 24 7.49 19.84 -15.68
CA GLY A 24 8.27 19.68 -16.92
C GLY A 24 7.77 18.57 -17.86
N ARG A 25 8.35 18.53 -19.07
CA ARG A 25 7.89 17.72 -20.21
C ARG A 25 7.99 16.20 -19.95
N LEU A 26 6.85 15.51 -19.97
CA LEU A 26 6.75 14.05 -19.93
C LEU A 26 6.74 13.50 -21.36
N LYS A 27 7.77 12.77 -21.78
CA LYS A 27 7.82 12.12 -23.09
C LYS A 27 7.58 10.61 -22.95
N GLY A 28 6.59 10.12 -23.70
CA GLY A 28 6.34 8.70 -23.94
C GLY A 28 5.57 7.99 -22.84
N PHE A 29 4.26 8.22 -22.72
CA PHE A 29 3.39 7.47 -21.82
C PHE A 29 2.01 7.22 -22.42
N VAL A 30 1.56 5.97 -22.32
CA VAL A 30 0.16 5.60 -22.19
C VAL A 30 -0.18 5.69 -20.70
N SER A 31 -1.31 6.29 -20.37
CA SER A 31 -1.79 6.66 -19.04
C SER A 31 -1.32 8.04 -18.56
N THR A 32 -2.11 9.03 -18.99
CA THR A 32 -2.33 10.32 -18.36
C THR A 32 -2.81 10.24 -16.90
N THR A 33 -2.72 9.11 -16.18
CA THR A 33 -3.40 8.92 -14.88
C THR A 33 -2.45 9.10 -13.67
N THR A 34 -1.16 8.79 -13.82
CA THR A 34 -0.19 8.85 -12.69
C THR A 34 0.38 10.27 -12.48
N ILE A 35 0.33 11.12 -13.50
CA ILE A 35 0.90 12.48 -13.52
C ILE A 35 0.04 13.47 -12.72
N PHE A 36 -1.28 13.27 -12.71
CA PHE A 36 -2.23 14.29 -12.25
C PHE A 36 -2.60 14.12 -10.77
N ILE A 37 -2.55 12.89 -10.23
CA ILE A 37 -2.75 12.61 -8.80
C ILE A 37 -1.61 13.19 -7.95
N PHE A 38 -0.42 13.37 -8.54
CA PHE A 38 0.74 13.99 -7.91
C PHE A 38 0.56 15.49 -7.60
N PHE A 39 -0.35 16.16 -8.31
CA PHE A 39 -0.37 17.62 -8.39
C PHE A 39 -1.02 18.34 -7.19
N PHE A 40 -2.06 17.75 -6.59
CA PHE A 40 -2.80 18.44 -5.53
C PHE A 40 -2.13 18.39 -4.16
N PHE A 41 -1.15 17.51 -3.97
CA PHE A 41 -0.40 17.37 -2.73
C PHE A 41 0.80 18.33 -2.65
N LEU A 42 1.40 18.66 -3.80
CA LEU A 42 2.36 19.75 -3.88
C LEU A 42 1.72 21.11 -3.67
N LEU A 43 0.43 21.31 -3.96
CA LEU A 43 -0.27 22.58 -3.75
C LEU A 43 -0.32 23.03 -2.26
N ALA A 44 -0.40 22.10 -1.31
CA ALA A 44 -0.37 22.41 0.12
C ALA A 44 1.07 22.54 0.68
N ILE A 45 1.99 21.75 0.14
CA ILE A 45 3.39 21.69 0.60
C ILE A 45 4.24 22.81 -0.03
N ALA A 46 3.97 23.22 -1.27
CA ALA A 46 4.69 24.27 -1.99
C ALA A 46 4.43 25.69 -1.44
N ALA A 47 3.39 25.88 -0.63
CA ALA A 47 3.21 27.14 0.11
C ALA A 47 4.19 27.27 1.29
N LEU A 48 4.81 26.16 1.72
CA LEU A 48 5.72 26.08 2.87
C LEU A 48 7.16 25.67 2.50
N LEU A 49 7.38 25.16 1.28
CA LEU A 49 8.69 24.70 0.81
C LEU A 49 9.32 25.64 -0.23
N ASN A 50 10.65 25.70 -0.21
CA ASN A 50 11.43 26.34 -1.26
C ASN A 50 11.18 25.68 -2.64
N TRP A 51 11.41 26.43 -3.72
CA TRP A 51 11.34 25.91 -5.09
C TRP A 51 12.19 24.63 -5.23
N MET A 52 11.61 23.60 -5.84
CA MET A 52 12.18 22.25 -5.94
C MET A 52 11.90 21.63 -7.32
N ASP A 53 12.86 20.87 -7.84
CA ASP A 53 12.70 20.02 -9.03
C ASP A 53 12.69 18.54 -8.59
N ILE A 54 11.73 17.75 -9.09
CA ILE A 54 11.52 16.36 -8.68
C ILE A 54 11.38 15.47 -9.93
N GLY A 55 12.33 14.55 -10.10
CA GLY A 55 12.21 13.47 -11.08
C GLY A 55 11.35 12.33 -10.54
N ILE A 56 10.18 12.09 -11.14
CA ILE A 56 9.27 11.02 -10.71
C ILE A 56 9.25 9.92 -11.76
N PRO A 57 9.79 8.73 -11.48
CA PRO A 57 9.74 7.62 -12.43
C PRO A 57 8.33 7.01 -12.43
N LEU A 58 7.46 7.45 -13.33
CA LEU A 58 6.06 7.00 -13.43
C LEU A 58 5.87 5.63 -14.11
N GLY A 59 6.94 4.85 -14.28
CA GLY A 59 6.90 3.48 -14.79
C GLY A 59 6.95 2.45 -13.66
N GLN A 60 6.53 1.20 -13.93
CA GLN A 60 6.88 0.06 -13.07
C GLN A 60 8.40 0.06 -12.87
N ALA A 61 8.83 0.21 -11.61
CA ALA A 61 10.23 0.32 -11.27
C ALA A 61 11.04 -0.83 -11.88
N ARG A 62 11.93 -0.52 -12.85
CA ARG A 62 13.19 -1.25 -12.95
C ARG A 62 13.99 -0.82 -11.73
N SER A 63 13.89 -1.61 -10.67
CA SER A 63 14.81 -1.50 -9.54
C SER A 63 16.22 -1.62 -10.10
N SER A 64 17.07 -0.61 -9.90
CA SER A 64 18.49 -0.89 -9.79
C SER A 64 18.66 -1.89 -8.64
N GLU A 65 19.51 -2.90 -8.81
CA GLU A 65 19.88 -3.87 -7.77
C GLU A 65 20.81 -3.22 -6.72
N ILE A 66 20.52 -1.99 -6.31
CA ILE A 66 21.31 -1.28 -5.31
C ILE A 66 20.56 -1.38 -3.99
N HIS A 67 21.10 -2.21 -3.09
CA HIS A 67 20.70 -2.27 -1.69
C HIS A 67 20.97 -0.90 -1.05
N HIS A 68 19.94 -0.08 -0.89
CA HIS A 68 20.01 1.07 0.01
C HIS A 68 19.77 0.58 1.45
N GLU A 69 20.81 0.62 2.29
CA GLU A 69 20.66 0.55 3.74
C GLU A 69 19.65 1.62 4.16
N SER A 70 18.48 1.18 4.60
CA SER A 70 17.35 2.06 4.88
C SER A 70 16.70 1.59 6.17
N VAL A 71 16.80 2.46 7.17
CA VAL A 71 16.40 2.25 8.56
C VAL A 71 14.88 1.99 8.68
N GLU A 72 14.45 1.34 9.77
CA GLU A 72 13.07 0.89 10.00
C GLU A 72 12.53 1.35 11.36
N PHE A 73 11.68 2.40 11.44
CA PHE A 73 11.00 2.80 12.69
C PHE A 73 9.66 3.54 12.45
N PRO A 74 8.77 3.67 13.48
CA PRO A 74 7.32 3.87 13.34
C PRO A 74 6.82 5.28 13.00
N PHE A 75 5.54 5.36 12.59
CA PHE A 75 4.74 6.57 12.30
C PHE A 75 4.36 7.37 13.55
N ASN A 76 5.35 7.72 14.36
CA ASN A 76 5.36 8.99 15.06
C ASN A 76 6.61 9.66 14.56
N CYS A 77 6.48 10.83 13.92
CA CYS A 77 7.52 11.69 13.35
C CYS A 77 8.88 11.00 13.50
N SER A 78 9.33 10.25 12.50
CA SER A 78 10.53 9.42 12.62
C SER A 78 11.23 9.42 11.26
N ASN A 79 12.54 9.60 11.31
CA ASN A 79 13.39 10.11 10.23
C ASN A 79 13.72 9.15 9.10
N LEU A 80 12.73 8.57 8.43
CA LEU A 80 13.00 7.68 7.30
C LEU A 80 12.20 7.99 6.07
N VAL A 81 12.79 8.89 5.30
CA VAL A 81 12.35 9.29 3.98
C VAL A 81 12.85 8.26 2.96
N ASN A 82 11.97 7.37 2.49
CA ASN A 82 12.27 6.48 1.37
C ASN A 82 12.00 7.20 0.02
N TYR A 83 12.98 7.14 -0.88
CA TYR A 83 12.99 7.91 -2.14
C TYR A 83 12.19 7.35 -3.35
N PRO A 84 11.41 6.24 -3.26
CA PRO A 84 10.37 5.93 -4.25
C PRO A 84 8.93 6.33 -3.84
N SER A 85 8.73 7.03 -2.70
CA SER A 85 7.44 7.09 -2.00
C SER A 85 6.35 8.01 -2.57
N LEU A 86 6.64 8.88 -3.54
CA LEU A 86 5.63 9.85 -4.02
C LEU A 86 4.51 9.21 -4.87
N ILE A 87 4.82 8.18 -5.66
CA ILE A 87 3.83 7.39 -6.41
C ILE A 87 3.00 6.50 -5.48
N VAL A 88 3.63 6.09 -4.37
CA VAL A 88 3.05 5.22 -3.34
C VAL A 88 1.90 5.94 -2.63
N PHE A 89 2.04 7.25 -2.37
CA PHE A 89 0.98 8.12 -1.85
C PHE A 89 -0.33 8.06 -2.67
N ALA A 90 -0.23 8.33 -3.97
CA ALA A 90 -1.38 8.42 -4.88
C ALA A 90 -2.19 7.11 -4.93
N LEU A 91 -1.48 5.98 -5.00
CA LEU A 91 -2.08 4.65 -5.10
C LEU A 91 -2.65 4.15 -3.76
N LEU A 92 -2.23 4.73 -2.64
CA LEU A 92 -2.66 4.31 -1.29
C LEU A 92 -3.72 5.22 -0.67
N CYS A 93 -3.78 6.50 -0.98
CA CYS A 93 -4.71 7.39 -0.28
C CYS A 93 -5.94 7.74 -1.11
N CYS A 94 -5.75 7.94 -2.41
CA CYS A 94 -6.83 8.27 -3.32
C CYS A 94 -7.65 7.03 -3.68
N GLY A 95 -8.96 7.23 -3.89
CA GLY A 95 -9.82 6.17 -4.40
C GLY A 95 -9.36 5.71 -5.78
N ARG A 96 -9.60 4.45 -6.13
CA ARG A 96 -9.34 3.89 -7.46
C ARG A 96 -10.63 3.78 -8.25
N GLY A 97 -10.87 4.76 -9.13
CA GLY A 97 -12.04 4.80 -10.01
C GLY A 97 -12.14 3.57 -10.93
N GLU A 98 -11.00 3.07 -11.42
CA GLU A 98 -10.91 1.85 -12.27
C GLU A 98 -11.61 0.62 -11.69
N VAL A 99 -11.54 0.45 -10.37
CA VAL A 99 -12.02 -0.75 -9.67
C VAL A 99 -13.06 -0.40 -8.60
N ASN A 100 -13.61 0.82 -8.67
CA ASN A 100 -14.62 1.36 -7.76
C ASN A 100 -14.24 1.21 -6.27
N ILE A 101 -12.98 1.46 -5.93
CA ILE A 101 -12.51 1.49 -4.54
C ILE A 101 -12.48 2.95 -4.08
N LYS A 102 -13.20 3.25 -3.01
CA LYS A 102 -13.30 4.60 -2.44
C LYS A 102 -11.96 5.08 -1.83
N PRO A 103 -11.81 6.39 -1.54
CA PRO A 103 -10.66 6.89 -0.79
C PRO A 103 -10.43 6.14 0.52
N TRP A 104 -9.19 6.17 1.01
CA TRP A 104 -8.76 5.33 2.13
C TRP A 104 -9.63 5.49 3.39
N GLU A 105 -9.94 6.71 3.82
CA GLU A 105 -10.74 6.92 5.03
C GLU A 105 -12.16 6.34 4.92
N GLU A 106 -12.81 6.51 3.76
CA GLU A 106 -14.12 5.93 3.52
C GLU A 106 -14.07 4.41 3.50
N THR A 107 -13.06 3.85 2.83
CA THR A 107 -12.84 2.41 2.76
C THR A 107 -12.54 1.83 4.13
N LEU A 108 -11.69 2.48 4.94
CA LEU A 108 -11.38 2.07 6.30
C LEU A 108 -12.63 2.07 7.18
N ARG A 109 -13.45 3.13 7.12
CA ARG A 109 -14.75 3.17 7.81
C ARG A 109 -15.68 2.04 7.38
N ALA A 110 -15.73 1.72 6.09
CA ALA A 110 -16.53 0.62 5.57
C ALA A 110 -16.02 -0.74 6.06
N ILE A 111 -14.71 -0.97 6.04
CA ILE A 111 -14.08 -2.20 6.54
C ILE A 111 -14.34 -2.38 8.04
N LYS A 112 -14.20 -1.33 8.86
CA LYS A 112 -14.53 -1.37 10.29
C LYS A 112 -15.95 -1.85 10.54
N LYS A 113 -16.92 -1.24 9.84
CA LYS A 113 -18.33 -1.70 9.88
C LYS A 113 -18.50 -3.13 9.38
N GLY A 114 -17.68 -3.55 8.41
CA GLY A 114 -17.64 -4.93 7.93
C GLY A 114 -17.16 -5.92 8.99
N ASN A 115 -16.11 -5.57 9.74
CA ASN A 115 -15.53 -6.39 10.80
C ASN A 115 -16.55 -6.69 11.93
N GLU A 116 -17.43 -5.73 12.23
CA GLU A 116 -18.47 -5.86 13.25
C GLU A 116 -19.58 -6.86 12.88
N ARG A 117 -19.74 -7.21 11.58
CA ARG A 117 -20.80 -8.11 11.12
C ARG A 117 -20.61 -9.55 11.61
N ILE A 118 -19.37 -10.00 11.72
CA ILE A 118 -19.03 -11.36 12.15
C ILE A 118 -17.94 -11.27 13.23
N LYS A 119 -18.31 -11.63 14.46
CA LYS A 119 -17.36 -11.77 15.57
C LYS A 119 -16.21 -12.70 15.18
N TRP A 120 -14.99 -12.36 15.60
CA TRP A 120 -13.78 -13.03 15.14
C TRP A 120 -13.81 -14.55 15.35
N GLU A 121 -14.36 -15.00 16.48
CA GLU A 121 -14.48 -16.41 16.85
C GLU A 121 -15.40 -17.20 15.90
N LYS A 122 -16.37 -16.52 15.28
CA LYS A 122 -17.31 -17.09 14.31
C LYS A 122 -16.80 -17.04 12.87
N ARG A 123 -15.65 -16.42 12.60
CA ARG A 123 -15.06 -16.38 11.26
C ARG A 123 -14.55 -17.75 10.85
N GLU A 124 -14.56 -17.98 9.54
CA GLU A 124 -14.08 -19.24 8.95
C GLU A 124 -12.60 -19.49 9.32
N PRO A 125 -12.25 -20.70 9.81
CA PRO A 125 -10.91 -21.03 10.32
C PRO A 125 -9.89 -21.31 9.21
N TYR A 126 -10.04 -20.68 8.05
CA TYR A 126 -9.22 -20.88 6.86
C TYR A 126 -8.43 -19.62 6.50
N ALA A 127 -7.28 -19.79 5.85
CA ALA A 127 -6.58 -18.68 5.24
C ALA A 127 -7.21 -18.30 3.91
N TYR A 128 -7.47 -17.00 3.75
CA TYR A 128 -8.18 -16.47 2.61
C TYR A 128 -7.33 -15.49 1.82
N TRP A 129 -7.37 -15.65 0.48
CA TRP A 129 -6.87 -14.66 -0.46
C TRP A 129 -7.81 -14.55 -1.65
N LYS A 130 -8.12 -13.32 -2.05
CA LYS A 130 -8.79 -13.01 -3.32
C LYS A 130 -8.00 -11.93 -4.05
N GLY A 131 -7.65 -12.19 -5.30
CA GLY A 131 -6.88 -11.23 -6.09
C GLY A 131 -6.64 -11.70 -7.51
N ASN A 132 -6.12 -10.81 -8.36
CA ASN A 132 -5.83 -11.15 -9.76
C ASN A 132 -4.48 -11.89 -9.84
N PRO A 133 -4.46 -13.20 -10.19
CA PRO A 133 -3.24 -13.99 -10.27
C PRO A 133 -2.39 -13.67 -11.51
N LEU A 134 -2.99 -13.09 -12.56
CA LEU A 134 -2.32 -12.81 -13.83
C LEU A 134 -1.36 -11.62 -13.75
N VAL A 135 -1.50 -10.77 -12.72
CA VAL A 135 -0.62 -9.61 -12.49
C VAL A 135 0.83 -10.03 -12.27
N SER A 136 1.10 -11.21 -11.68
CA SER A 136 2.45 -11.75 -11.56
C SER A 136 2.41 -13.27 -11.67
N ARG A 137 2.88 -13.79 -12.81
CA ARG A 137 2.90 -15.24 -13.06
C ARG A 137 3.77 -15.98 -12.03
N GLU A 138 5.00 -15.51 -11.81
CA GLU A 138 5.91 -16.18 -10.89
C GLU A 138 5.46 -16.14 -9.43
N ARG A 139 4.86 -15.03 -8.97
CA ARG A 139 4.43 -14.89 -7.58
C ARG A 139 3.02 -15.40 -7.36
N ARG A 140 2.02 -14.86 -8.06
CA ARG A 140 0.59 -15.09 -7.78
C ARG A 140 0.02 -16.27 -8.54
N LEU A 141 0.39 -16.50 -9.80
CA LEU A 141 -0.10 -17.67 -10.52
C LEU A 141 0.46 -18.97 -9.94
N SER A 142 1.74 -19.00 -9.57
CA SER A 142 2.33 -20.14 -8.84
C SER A 142 1.69 -20.35 -7.47
N PHE A 143 1.29 -19.27 -6.80
CA PHE A 143 0.64 -19.31 -5.50
C PHE A 143 -0.74 -19.97 -5.53
N MET A 144 -1.47 -19.86 -6.65
CA MET A 144 -2.75 -20.56 -6.83
C MET A 144 -2.63 -22.09 -6.65
N LYS A 145 -1.44 -22.66 -6.86
CA LYS A 145 -1.17 -24.09 -6.63
C LYS A 145 -1.23 -24.51 -5.15
N CYS A 146 -1.25 -23.56 -4.21
CA CYS A 146 -1.47 -23.85 -2.80
C CYS A 146 -2.95 -24.19 -2.48
N ASN A 147 -3.89 -23.90 -3.39
CA ASN A 147 -5.29 -24.30 -3.25
C ASN A 147 -5.44 -25.77 -3.66
N LEU A 148 -5.24 -26.67 -2.70
CA LEU A 148 -5.23 -28.11 -2.91
C LEU A 148 -6.65 -28.70 -2.92
N SER A 149 -6.79 -29.93 -3.40
CA SER A 149 -8.07 -30.63 -3.48
C SER A 149 -8.58 -31.06 -2.09
N ALA A 150 -9.87 -31.40 -2.00
CA ALA A 150 -10.52 -31.84 -0.76
C ALA A 150 -9.84 -33.04 -0.07
N LYS A 151 -9.06 -33.84 -0.81
CA LYS A 151 -8.31 -34.98 -0.25
C LYS A 151 -7.03 -34.57 0.49
N HIS A 152 -6.49 -33.39 0.22
CA HIS A 152 -5.27 -32.84 0.84
C HIS A 152 -5.48 -31.36 1.15
N ASP A 153 -6.41 -31.06 2.06
CA ASP A 153 -6.74 -29.67 2.40
C ASP A 153 -5.71 -29.07 3.37
N TRP A 154 -5.12 -27.93 3.00
CA TRP A 154 -4.21 -27.15 3.84
C TRP A 154 -4.89 -25.96 4.53
N ASN A 155 -6.22 -25.94 4.53
CA ASN A 155 -7.04 -24.88 5.10
C ASN A 155 -6.76 -23.51 4.44
N VAL A 156 -6.40 -23.53 3.15
CA VAL A 156 -6.13 -22.33 2.34
C VAL A 156 -7.20 -22.23 1.25
N ARG A 157 -7.78 -21.04 1.10
CA ARG A 157 -8.84 -20.70 0.14
C ARG A 157 -8.37 -19.54 -0.74
N LEU A 158 -8.04 -19.86 -1.99
CA LEU A 158 -7.54 -18.88 -2.97
C LEU A 158 -8.57 -18.67 -4.08
N TYR A 159 -8.97 -17.42 -4.27
CA TYR A 159 -9.99 -17.03 -5.25
C TYR A 159 -9.40 -16.08 -6.29
N LYS A 160 -9.71 -16.33 -7.56
CA LYS A 160 -9.38 -15.42 -8.65
C LYS A 160 -10.30 -14.20 -8.58
N GLN A 161 -9.72 -13.00 -8.52
CA GLN A 161 -10.45 -11.76 -8.79
C GLN A 161 -10.41 -11.49 -10.29
N ASP A 162 -11.58 -11.56 -10.93
CA ASP A 162 -11.75 -11.24 -12.35
C ASP A 162 -12.37 -9.86 -12.52
N TRP A 163 -11.55 -8.86 -12.86
CA TRP A 163 -12.01 -7.48 -12.98
C TRP A 163 -12.97 -7.27 -14.15
N GLY A 164 -12.88 -8.08 -15.22
CA GLY A 164 -13.81 -7.97 -16.34
C GLY A 164 -15.23 -8.34 -15.92
N GLN A 165 -15.37 -9.42 -15.15
CA GLN A 165 -16.67 -9.83 -14.58
C GLN A 165 -17.18 -8.85 -13.52
N GLU A 166 -16.32 -8.32 -12.65
CA GLU A 166 -16.75 -7.33 -11.67
C GLU A 166 -17.24 -6.04 -12.32
N ILE A 167 -16.59 -5.56 -13.38
CA ILE A 167 -17.04 -4.37 -14.12
C ILE A 167 -18.45 -4.60 -14.67
N GLN A 168 -18.69 -5.77 -15.30
CA GLN A 168 -20.02 -6.12 -15.82
C GLN A 168 -21.06 -6.30 -14.70
N GLY A 169 -20.65 -6.85 -13.56
CA GLY A 169 -21.49 -7.12 -12.40
C GLY A 169 -21.68 -5.93 -11.44
N GLY A 170 -21.08 -4.77 -11.72
CA GLY A 170 -21.14 -3.60 -10.85
C GLY A 170 -20.38 -3.74 -9.52
N PHE A 171 -19.26 -4.48 -9.53
CA PHE A 171 -18.34 -4.67 -8.39
C PHE A 171 -18.97 -5.31 -7.14
N LYS A 172 -20.10 -6.02 -7.31
CA LYS A 172 -20.87 -6.62 -6.20
C LYS A 172 -20.06 -7.62 -5.37
N HIS A 173 -19.07 -8.29 -5.96
CA HIS A 173 -18.30 -9.33 -5.29
C HIS A 173 -16.86 -8.89 -4.95
N SER A 174 -16.45 -7.68 -5.33
CA SER A 174 -15.11 -7.15 -5.04
C SER A 174 -15.05 -6.13 -3.89
N LYS A 175 -16.18 -5.86 -3.23
CA LYS A 175 -16.25 -4.99 -2.04
C LYS A 175 -15.27 -5.46 -0.97
N LEU A 176 -14.53 -4.53 -0.38
CA LEU A 176 -13.46 -4.87 0.56
C LEU A 176 -14.03 -5.16 1.95
N GLU A 177 -15.07 -4.44 2.34
CA GLU A 177 -15.81 -4.61 3.60
C GLU A 177 -16.50 -5.97 3.73
N ASP A 178 -16.71 -6.69 2.63
CA ASP A 178 -17.33 -8.01 2.60
C ASP A 178 -16.30 -9.15 2.69
N GLN A 179 -14.99 -8.83 2.72
CA GLN A 179 -13.91 -9.82 2.63
C GLN A 179 -13.24 -10.15 3.98
N CYS A 180 -13.77 -9.64 5.09
CA CYS A 180 -13.25 -9.87 6.44
C CYS A 180 -13.99 -11.03 7.15
N THR A 181 -14.21 -12.13 6.42
CA THR A 181 -15.04 -13.29 6.86
C THR A 181 -14.23 -14.46 7.41
N HIS A 182 -12.90 -14.41 7.30
CA HIS A 182 -11.98 -15.49 7.64
C HIS A 182 -11.01 -15.07 8.74
N ARG A 183 -10.57 -16.00 9.59
CA ARG A 183 -9.63 -15.73 10.68
C ARG A 183 -8.25 -15.30 10.19
N TYR A 184 -7.84 -15.78 9.01
CA TYR A 184 -6.52 -15.51 8.43
C TYR A 184 -6.63 -14.90 7.04
N LYS A 185 -5.88 -13.83 6.78
CA LYS A 185 -5.84 -13.16 5.47
C LYS A 185 -4.42 -13.20 4.93
N ILE A 186 -4.23 -13.56 3.66
CA ILE A 186 -2.90 -13.71 3.09
C ILE A 186 -2.51 -12.44 2.35
N TYR A 187 -1.30 -11.94 2.59
CA TYR A 187 -0.70 -10.90 1.77
C TYR A 187 0.34 -11.50 0.82
N ILE A 188 0.23 -11.14 -0.47
CA ILE A 188 1.21 -11.47 -1.50
C ILE A 188 1.35 -10.32 -2.51
N GLU A 189 2.60 -10.02 -2.82
CA GLU A 189 3.01 -9.01 -3.80
C GLU A 189 2.43 -9.24 -5.21
N GLY A 190 2.32 -8.14 -5.96
CA GLY A 190 1.94 -8.12 -7.38
C GLY A 190 3.18 -8.11 -8.27
N VAL A 191 3.27 -7.13 -9.19
CA VAL A 191 4.52 -6.83 -9.93
C VAL A 191 5.54 -6.14 -9.02
N THR A 192 5.08 -5.32 -8.08
CA THR A 192 5.89 -4.69 -7.03
C THR A 192 5.21 -4.96 -5.69
N TRP A 193 5.14 -3.97 -4.80
CA TRP A 193 4.25 -3.98 -3.64
C TRP A 193 2.78 -4.05 -4.09
N SER A 194 1.86 -4.36 -3.17
CA SER A 194 0.43 -4.47 -3.48
C SER A 194 -0.40 -3.57 -2.56
N VAL A 195 -1.16 -2.64 -3.15
CA VAL A 195 -2.12 -1.76 -2.44
C VAL A 195 -3.11 -2.51 -1.54
N SER A 196 -3.27 -3.82 -1.74
CA SER A 196 -4.13 -4.67 -0.92
C SER A 196 -3.65 -4.83 0.53
N GLU A 197 -2.37 -4.54 0.82
CA GLU A 197 -1.76 -4.74 2.14
C GLU A 197 -2.55 -4.08 3.26
N LYS A 198 -2.81 -2.78 3.15
CA LYS A 198 -3.56 -2.01 4.14
C LYS A 198 -5.01 -2.51 4.32
N TYR A 199 -5.66 -2.96 3.23
CA TYR A 199 -7.04 -3.46 3.29
C TYR A 199 -7.10 -4.82 3.99
N ILE A 200 -6.06 -5.65 3.80
CA ILE A 200 -5.93 -6.95 4.44
C ILE A 200 -5.69 -6.78 5.95
N LEU A 201 -4.77 -5.88 6.32
CA LEU A 201 -4.44 -5.59 7.71
C LEU A 201 -5.63 -5.01 8.49
N ALA A 202 -6.48 -4.20 7.85
CA ALA A 202 -7.66 -3.59 8.47
C ALA A 202 -8.81 -4.57 8.81
N CYS A 203 -8.70 -5.86 8.47
CA CYS A 203 -9.79 -6.82 8.68
C CYS A 203 -9.88 -7.40 10.11
N ASP A 204 -8.99 -7.06 11.06
CA ASP A 204 -8.82 -7.75 12.36
C ASP A 204 -8.48 -9.26 12.25
N SER A 205 -8.23 -9.74 11.03
CA SER A 205 -7.78 -11.11 10.77
C SER A 205 -6.27 -11.17 10.91
N MET A 206 -5.72 -12.27 11.42
CA MET A 206 -4.27 -12.45 11.46
C MET A 206 -3.74 -12.47 10.02
N THR A 207 -2.91 -11.48 9.69
CA THR A 207 -2.35 -11.34 8.36
C THR A 207 -1.16 -12.28 8.20
N LEU A 208 -1.27 -13.23 7.26
CA LEU A 208 -0.19 -14.13 6.85
C LEU A 208 0.61 -13.44 5.75
N MET A 209 1.71 -12.81 6.14
CA MET A 209 2.51 -11.97 5.26
C MET A 209 3.60 -12.78 4.58
N ILE A 210 3.43 -13.04 3.28
CA ILE A 210 4.49 -13.65 2.48
C ILE A 210 5.62 -12.63 2.32
N GLN A 211 6.80 -12.98 2.87
CA GLN A 211 7.97 -12.13 3.03
C GLN A 211 8.15 -11.21 1.80
N PRO A 212 7.87 -9.90 1.96
CA PRO A 212 7.94 -8.95 0.87
C PRO A 212 9.39 -8.70 0.45
N LYS A 213 9.57 -8.36 -0.83
CA LYS A 213 10.77 -7.74 -1.40
C LYS A 213 10.59 -6.22 -1.51
N TYR A 214 9.34 -5.79 -1.74
CA TYR A 214 8.97 -4.39 -1.90
C TYR A 214 8.20 -3.96 -0.65
N TYR A 215 8.73 -2.92 0.00
CA TYR A 215 8.13 -2.37 1.20
C TYR A 215 7.38 -1.08 0.88
N ASP A 216 6.20 -0.97 1.45
CA ASP A 216 5.47 0.27 1.57
C ASP A 216 6.05 1.15 2.70
N PHE A 217 5.77 2.46 2.67
CA PHE A 217 6.34 3.41 3.65
C PHE A 217 5.96 3.05 5.09
N PHE A 218 4.75 2.51 5.31
CA PHE A 218 4.29 2.01 6.63
C PHE A 218 4.75 0.59 6.98
N SER A 219 4.98 -0.25 5.97
CA SER A 219 5.18 -1.68 6.19
C SER A 219 6.45 -2.01 6.97
N ARG A 220 7.48 -1.16 6.84
CA ARG A 220 8.78 -1.31 7.54
C ARG A 220 8.64 -1.19 9.05
N SER A 221 7.68 -0.42 9.53
CA SER A 221 7.45 -0.24 10.96
C SER A 221 6.70 -1.41 11.60
N MET A 222 6.24 -2.37 10.80
CA MET A 222 5.54 -3.53 11.32
C MET A 222 6.49 -4.56 11.92
N VAL A 223 6.01 -5.28 12.94
CA VAL A 223 6.80 -6.25 13.70
C VAL A 223 6.15 -7.63 13.54
N PRO A 224 6.92 -8.65 13.10
CA PRO A 224 6.44 -10.03 13.04
C PRO A 224 5.95 -10.49 14.42
N MET A 225 4.94 -11.37 14.44
CA MET A 225 4.30 -11.89 15.66
C MET A 225 3.60 -10.84 16.53
N GLN A 226 3.57 -9.58 16.11
CA GLN A 226 2.84 -8.50 16.77
C GLN A 226 1.78 -7.91 15.83
N HIS A 227 2.14 -7.57 14.59
CA HIS A 227 1.20 -7.00 13.61
C HIS A 227 0.80 -8.01 12.52
N PHE A 228 1.63 -9.02 12.29
CA PHE A 228 1.40 -10.04 11.26
C PHE A 228 2.17 -11.33 11.56
N TRP A 229 1.81 -12.42 10.88
CA TRP A 229 2.53 -13.68 10.90
C TRP A 229 3.45 -13.80 9.66
N PRO A 230 4.77 -13.97 9.82
CA PRO A 230 5.70 -14.05 8.69
C PRO A 230 5.60 -15.40 7.94
N ILE A 231 5.60 -15.36 6.61
CA ILE A 231 5.59 -16.55 5.75
C ILE A 231 6.75 -16.49 4.76
N ARG A 232 7.58 -17.53 4.70
CA ARG A 232 8.73 -17.56 3.77
C ARG A 232 8.28 -17.71 2.32
N ARG A 233 9.04 -17.10 1.39
CA ARG A 233 8.71 -17.14 -0.06
C ARG A 233 8.86 -18.54 -0.66
N LYS A 234 9.95 -19.24 -0.28
CA LYS A 234 10.20 -20.65 -0.67
C LYS A 234 9.26 -21.54 0.13
N ASN A 235 8.69 -22.57 -0.48
CA ASN A 235 7.76 -23.51 0.18
C ASN A 235 6.55 -22.86 0.89
N ARG A 236 6.14 -21.65 0.47
CA ARG A 236 5.08 -20.83 1.09
C ARG A 236 3.80 -21.59 1.45
N CYS A 237 3.35 -22.53 0.63
CA CYS A 237 2.13 -23.28 0.89
C CYS A 237 2.24 -24.16 2.16
N LYS A 238 3.42 -24.74 2.40
CA LYS A 238 3.75 -25.54 3.59
C LYS A 238 3.76 -24.66 4.84
N HIS A 239 4.37 -23.48 4.73
CA HIS A 239 4.40 -22.45 5.76
C HIS A 239 2.99 -21.96 6.12
N LEU A 240 2.13 -21.73 5.12
CA LEU A 240 0.74 -21.34 5.32
C LEU A 240 -0.06 -22.41 6.06
N LYS A 241 0.09 -23.69 5.69
CA LYS A 241 -0.55 -24.80 6.40
C LYS A 241 -0.20 -24.78 7.89
N PHE A 242 1.09 -24.65 8.20
CA PHE A 242 1.55 -24.57 9.59
C PHE A 242 0.95 -23.36 10.31
N ALA A 243 1.00 -22.17 9.72
CA ALA A 243 0.49 -20.95 10.33
C ALA A 243 -1.02 -21.02 10.64
N VAL A 244 -1.81 -21.60 9.72
CA VAL A 244 -3.25 -21.78 9.92
C VAL A 244 -3.55 -22.79 11.03
N GLU A 245 -2.85 -23.92 11.06
CA GLU A 245 -3.02 -24.91 12.13
C GLU A 245 -2.56 -24.36 13.49
N TRP A 246 -1.45 -23.65 13.53
CA TRP A 246 -0.98 -22.97 14.74
C TRP A 246 -2.04 -21.99 15.24
N GLY A 247 -2.55 -21.12 14.35
CA GLY A 247 -3.52 -20.11 14.73
C GLY A 247 -4.86 -20.70 15.17
N ASN A 248 -5.27 -21.84 14.62
CA ASN A 248 -6.50 -22.51 15.04
C ASN A 248 -6.35 -23.20 16.40
N ASN A 249 -5.12 -23.58 16.76
CA ASN A 249 -4.80 -24.12 18.09
C ASN A 249 -4.49 -23.02 19.13
N HIS A 250 -4.25 -21.77 18.68
CA HIS A 250 -3.96 -20.60 19.52
C HIS A 250 -4.87 -19.43 19.13
N PRO A 251 -6.20 -19.58 19.30
CA PRO A 251 -7.15 -18.63 18.76
C PRO A 251 -7.01 -17.24 19.39
N HIS A 252 -6.75 -17.14 20.70
CA HIS A 252 -6.60 -15.85 21.38
C HIS A 252 -5.37 -15.08 20.89
N GLU A 253 -4.25 -15.76 20.69
CA GLU A 253 -3.00 -15.19 20.18
C GLU A 253 -3.15 -14.77 18.72
N ALA A 254 -3.79 -15.61 17.90
CA ALA A 254 -4.07 -15.27 16.50
C ALA A 254 -4.98 -14.04 16.37
N GLU A 255 -6.04 -13.96 17.19
CA GLU A 255 -6.90 -12.78 17.25
C GLU A 255 -6.12 -11.53 17.69
N ALA A 256 -5.29 -11.65 18.72
CA ALA A 256 -4.50 -10.54 19.23
C ALA A 256 -3.54 -9.98 18.17
N ILE A 257 -2.88 -10.84 17.39
CA ILE A 257 -2.00 -10.42 16.28
C ILE A 257 -2.83 -9.70 15.21
N GLY A 258 -4.00 -10.24 14.84
CA GLY A 258 -4.89 -9.63 13.85
C GLY A 258 -5.37 -8.23 14.27
N LYS A 259 -5.87 -8.10 15.51
CA LYS A 259 -6.31 -6.82 16.09
C LYS A 259 -5.18 -5.81 16.21
N ALA A 260 -3.98 -6.25 16.62
CA ALA A 260 -2.81 -5.38 16.71
C ALA A 260 -2.35 -4.89 15.32
N GLY A 261 -2.41 -5.72 14.28
CA GLY A 261 -2.15 -5.32 12.90
C GLY A 261 -3.15 -4.29 12.36
N SER A 262 -4.43 -4.52 12.62
CA SER A 262 -5.51 -3.59 12.25
C SER A 262 -5.35 -2.24 12.96
N LYS A 263 -5.18 -2.27 14.29
CA LYS A 263 -4.93 -1.08 15.12
C LYS A 263 -3.72 -0.30 14.61
N PHE A 264 -2.62 -0.99 14.30
CA PHE A 264 -1.43 -0.34 13.73
C PHE A 264 -1.75 0.43 12.45
N ILE A 265 -2.49 -0.17 11.50
CA ILE A 265 -2.86 0.52 10.26
C ILE A 265 -3.82 1.68 10.48
N GLU A 266 -4.76 1.54 11.42
CA GLU A 266 -5.67 2.62 11.77
C GLU A 266 -4.96 3.84 12.34
N GLU A 267 -3.94 3.62 13.16
CA GLU A 267 -3.16 4.67 13.82
C GLU A 267 -2.07 5.22 12.91
N ALA A 268 -1.31 4.36 12.22
CA ALA A 268 -0.18 4.74 11.39
C ALA A 268 -0.62 5.39 10.07
N LEU A 269 -1.70 4.87 9.45
CA LEU A 269 -2.14 5.28 8.11
C LEU A 269 -3.31 6.27 8.16
N THR A 270 -3.33 7.19 9.11
CA THR A 270 -4.27 8.32 9.09
C THR A 270 -3.87 9.32 8.01
N MET A 271 -4.84 10.02 7.39
CA MET A 271 -4.50 11.02 6.37
C MET A 271 -3.52 12.07 6.89
N ARG A 272 -3.66 12.48 8.17
CA ARG A 272 -2.70 13.36 8.85
C ARG A 272 -1.27 12.81 8.78
N ASN A 273 -1.05 11.58 9.20
CA ASN A 273 0.29 10.98 9.19
C ASN A 273 0.84 10.83 7.79
N VAL A 274 -0.02 10.55 6.80
CA VAL A 274 0.42 10.51 5.41
C VAL A 274 0.85 11.91 4.92
N TYR A 275 0.07 12.95 5.22
CA TYR A 275 0.45 14.33 4.90
C TYR A 275 1.75 14.75 5.59
N ASP A 276 1.91 14.45 6.87
CA ASP A 276 3.13 14.74 7.64
C ASP A 276 4.35 14.01 7.04
N TYR A 277 4.22 12.71 6.72
CA TYR A 277 5.29 11.95 6.07
C TYR A 277 5.69 12.58 4.73
N MET A 278 4.72 12.98 3.91
CA MET A 278 4.98 13.58 2.60
C MET A 278 5.62 14.95 2.70
N PHE A 279 5.15 15.79 3.62
CA PHE A 279 5.76 17.09 3.91
C PHE A 279 7.23 16.93 4.29
N HIS A 280 7.53 16.03 5.23
CA HIS A 280 8.90 15.78 5.65
C HIS A 280 9.77 15.18 4.54
N LEU A 281 9.27 14.22 3.76
CA LEU A 281 9.96 13.65 2.61
C LEU A 281 10.36 14.73 1.61
N LEU A 282 9.42 15.60 1.24
CA LEU A 282 9.67 16.68 0.28
C LEU A 282 10.60 17.75 0.87
N ASN A 283 10.43 18.11 2.15
CA ASN A 283 11.29 19.07 2.82
C ASN A 283 12.74 18.61 2.86
N GLU A 284 13.00 17.38 3.32
CA GLU A 284 14.36 16.84 3.39
C GLU A 284 14.97 16.63 1.99
N TYR A 285 14.17 16.22 1.01
CA TYR A 285 14.65 16.12 -0.38
C TYR A 285 15.10 17.47 -0.94
N SER A 286 14.35 18.53 -0.67
CA SER A 286 14.68 19.87 -1.19
C SER A 286 16.07 20.35 -0.76
N LYS A 287 16.53 19.94 0.44
CA LYS A 287 17.85 20.27 1.00
C LYS A 287 19.00 19.56 0.28
N LEU A 288 18.72 18.47 -0.43
CA LEU A 288 19.71 17.69 -1.18
C LEU A 288 19.97 18.25 -2.59
N LEU A 289 19.16 19.20 -3.05
CA LEU A 289 19.34 19.82 -4.36
C LEU A 289 20.65 20.60 -4.41
N LYS A 290 21.51 20.25 -5.37
CA LYS A 290 22.78 20.94 -5.63
C LYS A 290 22.66 22.08 -6.64
N PHE A 291 21.43 22.44 -7.02
CA PHE A 291 21.14 23.47 -8.03
C PHE A 291 19.87 24.24 -7.65
N LYS A 292 19.72 25.44 -8.21
CA LYS A 292 18.49 26.23 -8.10
C LYS A 292 17.52 25.83 -9.23
N PRO A 293 16.32 25.32 -8.92
CA PRO A 293 15.34 24.94 -9.93
C PRO A 293 14.93 26.11 -10.83
N THR A 294 14.69 25.83 -12.10
CA THR A 294 14.14 26.78 -13.09
C THR A 294 12.98 26.15 -13.84
N ILE A 295 11.99 26.96 -14.25
CA ILE A 295 10.83 26.46 -15.00
C ILE A 295 11.27 26.08 -16.43
N PRO A 296 11.08 24.83 -16.86
CA PRO A 296 11.38 24.44 -18.24
C PRO A 296 10.48 25.20 -19.25
N PRO A 297 10.98 25.57 -20.45
CA PRO A 297 10.22 26.36 -21.43
C PRO A 297 8.89 25.73 -21.89
N ASN A 298 8.76 24.40 -21.79
CA ASN A 298 7.57 23.65 -22.18
C ASN A 298 6.78 23.10 -20.98
N ALA A 299 7.04 23.63 -19.77
CA ALA A 299 6.30 23.22 -18.60
C ALA A 299 4.85 23.71 -18.71
N GLN A 300 3.90 22.81 -18.45
CA GLN A 300 2.50 23.20 -18.38
C GLN A 300 2.14 23.53 -16.94
N LYS A 301 1.41 24.63 -16.78
CA LYS A 301 0.78 24.96 -15.52
C LYS A 301 -0.43 24.06 -15.38
N LEU A 302 -0.43 23.25 -14.33
CA LEU A 302 -1.59 22.44 -13.99
C LEU A 302 -2.44 23.25 -13.00
N CYS A 303 -3.77 23.24 -13.13
CA CYS A 303 -4.67 23.99 -12.24
C CYS A 303 -5.81 23.07 -11.76
N SER A 304 -6.51 23.46 -10.69
CA SER A 304 -7.54 22.60 -10.08
C SER A 304 -8.67 22.20 -11.03
N GLU A 305 -8.91 23.06 -12.01
CA GLU A 305 -10.06 23.01 -12.91
C GLU A 305 -9.83 22.11 -14.13
N THR A 306 -8.57 21.74 -14.42
CA THR A 306 -8.20 20.85 -15.53
C THR A 306 -8.30 19.36 -15.15
N THR A 307 -9.25 19.01 -14.29
CA THR A 307 -9.31 17.72 -13.57
C THR A 307 -9.88 16.56 -14.40
N GLU A 308 -9.45 15.34 -14.04
CA GLU A 308 -9.98 14.04 -14.49
C GLU A 308 -11.52 14.00 -14.53
N GLN A 309 -12.09 13.09 -15.31
CA GLN A 309 -13.55 12.93 -15.47
C GLN A 309 -14.08 11.68 -14.73
N GLY A 310 -15.39 11.69 -14.44
CA GLY A 310 -16.10 10.55 -13.87
C GLY A 310 -15.74 10.22 -12.41
N LEU A 311 -15.78 8.93 -12.06
CA LEU A 311 -15.57 8.41 -10.71
C LEU A 311 -14.23 8.83 -10.07
N TRP A 312 -13.19 9.02 -10.89
CA TRP A 312 -11.93 9.54 -10.42
C TRP A 312 -12.06 10.97 -9.88
N LYS A 313 -12.81 11.83 -10.57
CA LYS A 313 -13.11 13.20 -10.11
C LYS A 313 -13.84 13.17 -8.77
N GLU A 314 -14.85 12.32 -8.66
CA GLU A 314 -15.65 12.19 -7.44
C GLU A 314 -14.79 11.75 -6.25
N PHE A 315 -13.97 10.71 -6.43
CA PHE A 315 -13.08 10.23 -5.38
C PHE A 315 -12.01 11.24 -4.99
N MET A 316 -11.47 12.00 -5.96
CA MET A 316 -10.56 13.10 -5.66
C MET A 316 -11.24 14.16 -4.80
N VAL A 317 -12.42 14.64 -5.21
CA VAL A 317 -13.22 15.63 -4.46
C VAL A 317 -13.56 15.13 -3.05
N GLN A 318 -13.93 13.86 -2.90
CA GLN A 318 -14.22 13.24 -1.60
C GLN A 318 -12.99 13.18 -0.69
N SER A 319 -11.79 12.98 -1.27
CA SER A 319 -10.53 12.95 -0.52
C SER A 319 -9.94 14.33 -0.21
N MET A 320 -10.55 15.42 -0.69
CA MET A 320 -10.05 16.77 -0.46
C MET A 320 -10.17 17.17 1.01
N VAL A 321 -9.06 17.65 1.56
CA VAL A 321 -9.03 18.33 2.85
C VAL A 321 -9.72 19.69 2.68
N LYS A 322 -10.78 19.92 3.46
CA LYS A 322 -11.67 21.09 3.31
C LYS A 322 -11.12 22.36 3.97
N SER A 323 -10.19 22.23 4.91
CA SER A 323 -9.61 23.34 5.64
C SER A 323 -8.16 23.03 6.04
N PRO A 324 -7.29 24.05 6.14
CA PRO A 324 -5.96 23.89 6.72
C PRO A 324 -6.04 23.29 8.13
N SER A 325 -4.98 22.58 8.53
CA SER A 325 -4.83 22.11 9.91
C SER A 325 -4.45 23.28 10.81
N ASP A 326 -5.17 23.47 11.92
CA ASP A 326 -4.81 24.44 12.97
C ASP A 326 -3.56 24.03 13.76
N LYS A 327 -3.13 22.77 13.61
CA LYS A 327 -1.91 22.24 14.22
C LYS A 327 -0.76 22.30 13.23
N PRO A 328 0.43 22.75 13.63
CA PRO A 328 1.61 22.70 12.77
C PRO A 328 1.96 21.24 12.41
N PRO A 329 2.72 21.04 11.30
CA PRO A 329 3.35 19.76 11.03
C PRO A 329 4.16 19.30 12.24
N CYS A 330 4.23 18.00 12.45
CA CYS A 330 4.95 17.50 13.60
C CYS A 330 6.46 17.75 13.47
N ALA A 331 7.17 17.78 14.61
CA ALA A 331 8.62 17.92 14.58
C ALA A 331 9.25 16.54 14.32
N LEU A 332 10.13 16.47 13.33
CA LEU A 332 10.98 15.29 13.15
C LEU A 332 11.93 15.16 14.36
N PRO A 333 12.03 13.98 14.99
CA PRO A 333 12.97 13.70 16.06
C PRO A 333 14.38 13.67 15.46
N PRO A 334 15.43 13.59 16.29
CA PRO A 334 16.77 13.33 15.77
C PRO A 334 16.84 11.97 15.03
N PRO A 335 17.78 11.81 14.07
CA PRO A 335 18.05 10.51 13.46
C PRO A 335 18.35 9.44 14.52
N PHE A 336 17.90 8.21 14.26
CA PHE A 336 18.20 7.09 15.16
C PHE A 336 19.68 6.72 15.08
N GLU A 337 20.26 6.40 16.23
CA GLU A 337 21.61 5.85 16.32
C GLU A 337 21.69 4.50 15.57
N PRO A 338 22.76 4.23 14.79
CA PRO A 338 22.94 2.96 14.06
C PRO A 338 22.74 1.70 14.92
N GLN A 339 23.12 1.76 16.20
CA GLN A 339 22.94 0.65 17.13
C GLN A 339 21.46 0.37 17.46
N ALA A 340 20.65 1.41 17.64
CA ALA A 340 19.21 1.27 17.89
C ALA A 340 18.49 0.64 16.67
N ILE A 341 18.97 1.01 15.48
CA ILE A 341 18.50 0.47 14.20
C ILE A 341 18.80 -1.01 14.11
N GLN A 342 20.05 -1.39 14.33
CA GLN A 342 20.46 -2.80 14.28
C GLN A 342 19.70 -3.62 15.32
N THR A 343 19.54 -3.10 16.55
CA THR A 343 18.79 -3.76 17.62
C THR A 343 17.33 -4.06 17.21
N SER A 344 16.68 -3.12 16.52
CA SER A 344 15.31 -3.31 16.00
C SER A 344 15.23 -4.37 14.90
N LEU A 345 16.19 -4.34 13.97
CA LEU A 345 16.30 -5.33 12.90
C LEU A 345 16.52 -6.74 13.48
N ASP A 346 17.46 -6.88 14.40
CA ASP A 346 17.78 -8.13 15.07
C ASP A 346 16.57 -8.66 15.85
N ALA A 347 15.82 -7.77 16.53
CA ALA A 347 14.61 -8.16 17.24
C ALA A 347 13.53 -8.71 16.28
N LYS A 348 13.31 -8.09 15.12
CA LYS A 348 12.37 -8.58 14.11
C LYS A 348 12.84 -9.90 13.49
N GLU A 349 14.14 -10.02 13.23
CA GLU A 349 14.71 -11.24 12.69
C GLU A 349 14.59 -12.39 13.70
N ASN A 350 14.88 -12.14 14.97
CA ASN A 350 14.74 -13.13 16.03
C ASN A 350 13.30 -13.64 16.16
N LYS A 351 12.30 -12.75 16.12
CA LYS A 351 10.88 -13.15 16.08
C LYS A 351 10.55 -13.98 14.85
N THR A 352 11.10 -13.64 13.70
CA THR A 352 10.92 -14.42 12.46
C THR A 352 11.53 -15.81 12.62
N ARG A 353 12.80 -15.91 13.06
CA ARG A 353 13.50 -17.17 13.31
C ARG A 353 12.75 -18.06 14.32
N GLN A 354 12.14 -17.48 15.34
CA GLN A 354 11.31 -18.21 16.30
C GLN A 354 10.16 -18.97 15.60
N THR A 355 9.44 -18.32 14.69
CA THR A 355 8.37 -18.99 13.92
C THR A 355 8.89 -20.12 13.04
N GLU A 356 10.10 -19.95 12.46
CA GLU A 356 10.75 -20.97 11.64
C GLU A 356 11.17 -22.20 12.46
N THR A 357 11.62 -21.98 13.71
CA THR A 357 11.94 -23.06 14.65
C THR A 357 10.70 -23.87 15.01
N TRP A 358 9.61 -23.21 15.40
CA TRP A 358 8.35 -23.88 15.72
C TRP A 358 7.81 -24.70 14.55
N GLU A 359 7.90 -24.16 13.35
CA GLU A 359 7.50 -24.87 12.15
C GLU A 359 8.37 -26.12 11.92
N THR A 360 9.69 -25.97 12.07
CA THR A 360 10.64 -27.08 11.89
C THR A 360 10.32 -28.22 12.86
N GLU A 361 10.04 -27.90 14.12
CA GLU A 361 9.62 -28.87 15.13
C GLU A 361 8.29 -29.52 14.79
N TYR A 362 7.30 -28.73 14.35
CA TYR A 362 6.00 -29.25 13.91
C TYR A 362 6.16 -30.29 12.79
N TRP A 363 6.97 -30.00 11.77
CA TRP A 363 7.19 -30.94 10.68
C TRP A 363 8.01 -32.17 11.07
N LYS A 364 8.96 -32.03 12.01
CA LYS A 364 9.66 -33.19 12.60
C LYS A 364 8.67 -34.11 13.33
N LYS A 365 7.81 -33.56 14.20
CA LYS A 365 6.79 -34.32 14.94
C LYS A 365 5.81 -35.04 14.01
N LEU A 366 5.38 -34.40 12.91
CA LEU A 366 4.50 -35.05 11.93
C LEU A 366 5.16 -36.19 11.16
N LYS A 367 6.47 -36.12 10.88
CA LYS A 367 7.20 -37.23 10.26
C LYS A 367 7.29 -38.42 11.21
N HIS A 368 7.56 -38.17 12.50
CA HIS A 368 7.62 -39.23 13.52
C HIS A 368 6.27 -39.90 13.78
N LYS A 369 5.13 -39.23 13.56
CA LYS A 369 3.79 -39.85 13.69
C LYS A 369 3.37 -40.71 12.49
N LYS A 370 4.12 -40.67 11.38
CA LYS A 370 3.84 -41.44 10.16
C LYS A 370 4.69 -42.72 10.04
N HIS A 371 5.66 -42.88 10.92
CA HIS A 371 6.40 -44.11 11.17
C HIS A 371 5.89 -44.71 12.48
#